data_AF-A0A2G2DQS3-F1
#
_entry.id   AF-A0A2G2DQS3-F1
#
_cell.length_a   1.000
_cell.length_b   1.000
_cell.length_c   1.000
_cell.angle_alpha   90.00
_cell.angle_beta   90.00
_cell.angle_gamma   90.00
#
_symmetry.space_group_name_H-M   'P 1'
#
loop_
_entity.id
_entity.type
_entity.pdbx_description
1 polymer ?
#
loop_
_entity_poly.entity_id
_entity_poly.type
_entity_poly.pdbx_seq_one_letter_code
_entity_poly.pdbx_strand_id
1 'polypeptide(L)'
;MAMKNKRPRPHQKAAAQEKTRVKKAVVIIVFLAFLWLLFAPGLGIVSYMKKKSELRRVQNEAIQLEEANVQLQEDIDKLLRDPLYLENLGREKYDLLKPNEKVYDFSRKSKKRKK
;
A
#
# COMPACT_ATOMS: atom_id res chain seq x y z
N MET A 1 -75.13 -29.72 39.75
CA MET A 1 -74.15 -28.71 39.28
C MET A 1 -72.74 -29.19 39.63
N ALA A 2 -71.89 -29.47 38.65
CA ALA A 2 -70.48 -29.81 38.89
C ALA A 2 -69.61 -28.84 38.08
N MET A 3 -68.98 -27.88 38.76
CA MET A 3 -68.09 -26.91 38.13
C MET A 3 -66.75 -27.60 37.79
N LYS A 4 -66.50 -27.81 36.50
CA LYS A 4 -65.26 -28.35 35.96
C LYS A 4 -64.20 -27.24 35.92
N ASN A 5 -63.37 -27.17 36.96
CA ASN A 5 -62.30 -26.18 37.05
C ASN A 5 -61.10 -26.58 36.17
N LYS A 6 -60.90 -25.90 35.02
CA LYS A 6 -59.73 -26.07 34.15
C LYS A 6 -58.64 -25.07 34.56
N ARG A 7 -57.68 -25.51 35.37
CA ARG A 7 -56.47 -24.72 35.65
C ARG A 7 -55.47 -24.82 34.48
N PRO A 8 -54.93 -23.71 33.95
CA PRO A 8 -53.95 -23.76 32.86
C PRO A 8 -52.57 -24.20 33.38
N ARG A 9 -51.89 -25.08 32.65
CA ARG A 9 -50.59 -25.66 33.02
C ARG A 9 -49.45 -24.65 32.77
N PRO A 10 -48.62 -24.31 33.77
CA PRO A 10 -47.58 -23.27 33.65
C PRO A 10 -46.33 -23.70 32.85
N HIS A 11 -46.17 -24.99 32.55
CA HIS A 11 -44.91 -25.54 32.03
C HIS A 11 -44.70 -25.47 30.51
N GLN A 12 -45.70 -25.06 29.72
CA GLN A 12 -45.52 -25.00 28.25
C GLN A 12 -44.69 -23.81 27.78
N LYS A 13 -44.63 -22.71 28.55
CA LYS A 13 -43.89 -21.50 28.17
C LYS A 13 -42.38 -21.64 28.38
N ALA A 14 -41.94 -22.37 29.40
CA ALA A 14 -40.52 -22.61 29.69
C ALA A 14 -39.83 -23.41 28.56
N ALA A 15 -40.44 -24.53 28.12
CA ALA A 15 -39.89 -25.34 27.03
C ALA A 15 -39.91 -24.63 25.66
N ALA A 16 -40.89 -23.75 25.41
CA ALA A 16 -40.92 -22.94 24.19
C ALA A 16 -39.84 -21.83 24.22
N GLN A 17 -39.63 -21.20 25.38
CA GLN A 17 -38.59 -20.18 25.57
C GLN A 17 -37.17 -20.77 25.49
N GLU A 18 -36.93 -21.95 26.05
CA GLU A 18 -35.65 -22.67 25.91
C GLU A 18 -35.32 -22.94 24.45
N LYS A 19 -36.29 -23.45 23.67
CA LYS A 19 -36.10 -23.70 22.22
C LYS A 19 -35.76 -22.43 21.45
N THR A 20 -36.35 -21.28 21.80
CA THR A 20 -36.00 -20.00 21.15
C THR A 20 -34.62 -19.46 21.55
N ARG A 21 -34.19 -19.69 22.80
CA ARG A 21 -32.83 -19.31 23.26
C ARG A 21 -31.76 -20.17 22.58
N VAL A 22 -31.99 -21.47 22.46
CA VAL A 22 -31.09 -22.39 21.73
C VAL A 22 -31.02 -22.02 20.25
N LYS A 23 -32.16 -21.73 19.60
CA LYS A 23 -32.16 -21.24 18.20
C LYS A 23 -31.37 -19.94 18.04
N LYS A 24 -31.54 -18.97 18.94
CA LYS A 24 -30.76 -17.72 18.92
C LYS A 24 -29.26 -17.99 19.13
N ALA A 25 -28.89 -18.87 20.05
CA ALA A 25 -27.50 -19.25 20.28
C ALA A 25 -26.87 -19.90 19.03
N VAL A 26 -27.60 -20.80 18.36
CA VAL A 26 -27.14 -21.42 17.10
C VAL A 26 -26.95 -20.37 16.01
N VAL A 27 -27.88 -19.42 15.85
CA VAL A 27 -27.73 -18.33 14.87
C VAL A 27 -26.51 -17.47 15.18
N ILE A 28 -26.26 -17.15 16.45
CA ILE A 28 -25.08 -16.38 16.87
C ILE A 28 -23.79 -17.15 16.57
N ILE A 29 -23.75 -18.45 16.85
CA ILE A 29 -22.57 -19.30 16.58
C ILE A 29 -22.30 -19.39 15.07
N VAL A 30 -23.34 -19.57 14.25
CA VAL A 30 -23.19 -19.60 12.78
C VAL A 30 -22.73 -18.24 12.26
N PHE A 31 -23.27 -17.14 12.80
CA PHE A 31 -22.84 -15.79 12.43
C PHE A 31 -21.38 -15.53 12.81
N LEU A 32 -20.95 -15.94 14.00
CA LEU A 32 -19.56 -15.84 14.45
C LEU A 32 -18.63 -16.72 13.61
N ALA A 33 -19.05 -17.92 13.22
CA ALA A 33 -18.29 -18.79 12.32
C ALA A 33 -18.15 -18.17 10.91
N PHE A 34 -19.20 -17.53 10.40
CA PHE A 34 -19.16 -16.78 9.15
C PHE A 34 -18.22 -15.57 9.24
N LEU A 35 -18.30 -14.78 10.32
CA LEU A 35 -17.37 -13.68 10.57
C LEU A 35 -15.94 -14.19 10.67
N TRP A 36 -15.72 -15.30 11.37
CA TRP A 36 -14.40 -15.91 11.49
C TRP A 36 -13.87 -16.34 10.12
N LEU A 37 -14.68 -16.96 9.26
CA LEU A 37 -14.24 -17.35 7.92
C LEU A 37 -13.90 -16.14 7.03
N LEU A 38 -14.64 -15.03 7.18
CA LEU A 38 -14.41 -13.79 6.42
C LEU A 38 -13.19 -13.01 6.93
N PHE A 39 -12.95 -12.99 8.24
CA PHE A 39 -11.89 -12.23 8.90
C PHE A 39 -10.67 -13.07 9.29
N ALA A 40 -10.68 -14.39 9.04
CA ALA A 40 -9.56 -15.27 9.40
C ALA A 40 -8.27 -14.85 8.67
N PRO A 41 -7.17 -14.65 9.41
CA PRO A 41 -5.88 -14.31 8.83
C PRO A 41 -5.36 -15.48 8.00
N GLY A 42 -5.43 -15.36 6.67
CA GLY A 42 -4.95 -16.37 5.72
C GLY A 42 -6.02 -16.89 4.75
N LEU A 43 -7.29 -16.91 5.16
CA LEU A 43 -8.43 -17.38 4.34
C LEU A 43 -9.36 -16.25 3.87
N GLY A 44 -9.29 -15.07 4.50
CA GLY A 44 -10.11 -13.92 4.13
C GLY A 44 -9.75 -13.31 2.78
N ILE A 45 -10.77 -12.96 1.99
CA ILE A 45 -10.67 -12.28 0.68
C ILE A 45 -9.78 -11.04 0.76
N VAL A 46 -9.79 -10.34 1.90
CA VAL A 46 -8.96 -9.15 2.15
C VAL A 46 -7.46 -9.47 2.11
N SER A 47 -7.03 -10.60 2.66
CA SER A 47 -5.62 -11.02 2.63
C SER A 47 -5.18 -11.38 1.20
N TYR A 48 -6.05 -12.04 0.44
CA TYR A 48 -5.80 -12.34 -0.97
C TYR A 48 -5.70 -11.07 -1.83
N MET A 49 -6.58 -10.09 -1.59
CA MET A 49 -6.51 -8.80 -2.29
C MET A 49 -5.24 -8.02 -1.96
N LYS A 50 -4.81 -8.01 -0.69
CA LYS A 50 -3.53 -7.40 -0.28
C LYS A 50 -2.36 -8.06 -0.99
N LYS A 51 -2.26 -9.39 -0.97
CA LYS A 51 -1.20 -10.13 -1.66
C LYS A 51 -1.19 -9.89 -3.18
N LYS A 52 -2.37 -9.81 -3.80
CA LYS A 52 -2.48 -9.51 -5.24
C LYS A 52 -2.06 -8.06 -5.57
N SER A 53 -2.33 -7.11 -4.68
CA SER A 53 -1.84 -5.73 -4.84
C SER A 53 -0.33 -5.64 -4.65
N GLU A 54 0.21 -6.37 -3.69
CA GLU A 54 1.65 -6.42 -3.41
C GLU A 54 2.41 -7.07 -4.56
N LEU A 55 1.92 -8.19 -5.10
CA LEU A 55 2.49 -8.81 -6.31
C LEU A 55 2.54 -7.83 -7.49
N ARG A 56 1.46 -7.09 -7.74
CA ARG A 56 1.45 -6.09 -8.81
C ARG A 56 2.40 -4.94 -8.55
N ARG A 57 2.51 -4.48 -7.31
CA ARG A 57 3.46 -3.43 -6.95
C ARG A 57 4.90 -3.88 -7.19
N VAL A 58 5.26 -5.07 -6.71
CA VAL A 58 6.61 -5.63 -6.88
C VAL A 58 6.93 -5.88 -8.36
N GLN A 59 5.98 -6.36 -9.16
CA GLN A 59 6.18 -6.51 -10.61
C GLN A 59 6.41 -5.17 -11.30
N ASN A 60 5.61 -4.15 -10.97
CA ASN A 60 5.80 -2.82 -11.54
C ASN A 60 7.13 -2.19 -11.10
N GLU A 61 7.53 -2.36 -9.83
CA GLU A 61 8.83 -1.94 -9.33
C GLU A 61 9.97 -2.64 -10.08
N ALA A 62 9.84 -3.95 -10.35
CA ALA A 62 10.84 -4.69 -11.12
C ALA A 62 10.99 -4.14 -12.55
N ILE A 63 9.88 -3.87 -13.24
CA ILE A 63 9.90 -3.30 -14.60
C ILE A 63 10.55 -1.91 -14.58
N GLN A 64 10.18 -1.05 -13.64
CA GLN A 64 10.76 0.29 -13.53
C GLN A 64 12.27 0.24 -13.22
N LEU A 65 12.70 -0.69 -12.38
CA LEU A 65 14.11 -0.89 -12.08
C LEU A 65 14.88 -1.41 -13.29
N GLU A 66 14.29 -2.30 -14.09
CA GLU A 66 14.90 -2.81 -15.31
C GLU A 66 15.07 -1.70 -16.35
N GLU A 67 14.02 -0.89 -16.60
CA GLU A 67 14.09 0.28 -17.48
C GLU A 67 15.14 1.29 -17.01
N ALA A 68 15.17 1.59 -15.71
CA ALA A 68 16.17 2.49 -15.14
C ALA A 68 17.59 1.94 -15.29
N ASN A 69 17.79 0.63 -15.14
CA ASN A 69 19.09 0.00 -15.30
C ASN A 69 19.59 0.10 -16.74
N VAL A 70 18.71 -0.13 -17.73
CA VAL A 70 19.05 0.05 -19.16
C VAL A 70 19.45 1.49 -19.44
N GLN A 71 18.66 2.48 -18.98
CA GLN A 71 18.96 3.90 -19.18
C GLN A 71 20.29 4.29 -18.53
N LEU A 72 20.54 3.85 -17.30
CA LEU A 72 21.79 4.13 -16.59
C LEU A 72 23.00 3.51 -17.29
N GLN A 73 22.86 2.30 -17.84
CA GLN A 73 23.92 1.65 -18.60
C GLN A 73 24.24 2.43 -19.88
N GLU A 74 23.21 2.88 -20.62
CA GLU A 74 23.41 3.74 -21.79
C GLU A 74 24.11 5.05 -21.42
N ASP A 75 23.73 5.66 -20.30
CA ASP A 75 24.37 6.90 -19.82
C ASP A 75 25.82 6.67 -19.40
N ILE A 76 26.11 5.56 -18.72
CA ILE A 76 27.50 5.15 -18.41
C ILE A 76 28.30 4.97 -19.70
N ASP A 77 27.75 4.27 -20.69
CA ASP A 77 28.44 4.05 -21.97
C ASP A 77 28.71 5.38 -22.69
N LYS A 78 27.76 6.31 -22.71
CA LYS A 78 27.95 7.66 -23.28
C LYS A 78 29.04 8.43 -22.53
N LEU A 79 29.03 8.41 -21.20
CA LEU A 79 30.04 9.11 -20.39
C LEU A 79 31.45 8.57 -20.60
N LEU A 80 31.59 7.25 -20.80
CA LEU A 80 32.89 6.62 -20.96
C LEU A 80 33.43 6.72 -22.40
N ARG A 81 32.54 6.67 -23.40
CA ARG A 81 32.94 6.59 -24.82
C ARG A 81 32.84 7.90 -25.57
N ASP A 82 32.07 8.87 -25.07
CA ASP A 82 31.92 10.20 -25.68
C ASP A 82 32.52 11.30 -24.77
N PRO A 83 33.77 11.72 -25.03
CA PRO A 83 34.42 12.78 -24.28
C PRO A 83 33.69 14.12 -24.36
N LEU A 84 32.97 14.39 -25.45
CA LEU A 84 32.27 15.66 -25.68
C LEU A 84 30.98 15.72 -24.84
N TYR A 85 30.27 14.59 -24.74
CA TYR A 85 29.16 14.43 -23.81
C TYR A 85 29.61 14.62 -22.34
N LEU A 86 30.72 14.00 -21.95
CA LEU A 86 31.27 14.14 -20.59
C LEU A 86 31.68 15.59 -20.27
N GLU A 87 32.33 16.27 -21.23
CA GLU A 87 32.71 17.68 -21.07
C GLU A 87 31.47 18.58 -20.92
N ASN A 88 30.47 18.42 -21.80
CA ASN A 88 29.25 19.21 -21.73
C ASN A 88 28.49 18.98 -20.42
N LEU A 89 28.39 17.72 -19.96
CA LEU A 89 27.78 17.42 -18.68
C LEU A 89 28.56 18.05 -17.52
N GLY A 90 29.89 18.00 -17.55
CA GLY A 90 30.76 18.65 -16.56
C GLY A 90 30.53 20.16 -16.47
N ARG A 91 30.36 20.83 -17.62
CA ARG A 91 30.07 22.26 -17.69
C ARG A 91 28.66 22.60 -17.23
N GLU A 92 27.64 21.88 -17.68
CA GLU A 92 26.24 22.20 -17.41
C GLU A 92 25.78 21.82 -15.99
N LYS A 93 26.17 20.64 -15.50
CA LYS A 93 25.71 20.13 -14.20
C LYS A 93 26.58 20.59 -13.04
N TYR A 94 27.87 20.79 -13.30
CA TYR A 94 28.88 20.95 -12.24
C TYR A 94 29.73 22.21 -12.39
N ASP A 95 29.46 23.07 -13.40
CA ASP A 95 30.24 24.29 -13.70
C ASP A 95 31.75 24.04 -13.75
N LEU A 96 32.17 22.84 -14.21
CA LEU A 96 33.57 22.48 -14.29
C LEU A 96 34.26 23.22 -15.45
N LEU A 97 35.52 23.58 -15.20
CA LEU A 97 36.37 24.31 -16.13
C LEU A 97 37.59 23.46 -16.48
N LYS A 98 38.10 23.62 -17.70
CA LYS A 98 39.42 23.07 -18.03
C LYS A 98 40.50 23.77 -17.19
N PRO A 99 41.65 23.14 -16.92
CA PRO A 99 42.73 23.73 -16.10
C PRO A 99 43.17 25.14 -16.52
N ASN A 100 42.93 25.52 -17.78
CA ASN A 100 43.35 26.79 -18.37
C ASN A 100 42.18 27.79 -18.56
N GLU A 101 40.98 27.50 -18.06
CA GLU A 101 39.79 28.34 -18.21
C GLU A 101 39.45 29.10 -16.93
N LYS A 102 38.86 30.29 -17.06
CA LYS A 102 38.43 31.15 -15.94
C LYS A 102 37.03 31.71 -16.19
N VAL A 103 36.16 31.61 -15.18
CA VAL A 103 34.82 32.22 -15.21
C VAL A 103 34.87 33.60 -14.58
N TYR A 104 34.29 34.58 -15.28
CA TYR A 104 34.11 35.93 -14.76
C TYR A 104 32.64 36.16 -14.40
N ASP A 105 32.31 36.14 -13.11
CA ASP A 105 30.98 36.49 -12.62
C ASP A 105 30.90 38.00 -12.33
N PHE A 106 30.20 38.73 -13.20
CA PHE A 106 29.99 40.18 -13.06
C PHE A 106 28.82 40.55 -12.14
N SER A 107 27.99 39.58 -11.69
CA SER A 107 26.81 39.84 -10.85
C SER A 107 27.17 40.33 -9.45
N ARG A 108 28.35 39.94 -8.93
CA ARG A 108 28.83 40.36 -7.59
C ARG A 108 29.18 41.84 -7.47
N LYS A 109 29.59 42.52 -8.56
CA LYS A 109 29.95 43.95 -8.52
C LYS A 109 28.76 44.86 -8.22
N SER A 110 27.55 44.45 -8.60
CA SER A 110 26.29 45.17 -8.32
C SER A 110 25.96 45.20 -6.82
N LYS A 111 26.20 44.10 -6.09
CA LYS A 111 25.89 44.01 -4.65
C LYS A 111 26.85 44.80 -3.76
N LYS A 112 28.12 44.98 -4.14
CA LYS A 112 29.12 45.73 -3.34
C LYS A 112 29.02 47.25 -3.48
N ARG A 113 28.40 47.78 -4.54
CA ARG A 113 28.25 49.23 -4.77
C ARG A 113 26.98 49.86 -4.19
N LYS A 114 26.11 49.06 -3.56
CA LYS A 114 24.89 49.53 -2.87
C LYS A 114 25.03 49.57 -1.33
N LYS A 115 26.25 49.69 -0.82
CA LYS A 115 26.52 49.87 0.62
C LYS A 115 27.28 51.16 0.84
#